data_AF-A0AAW1T494-F1
#
_entry.id   AF-A0AAW1T494-F1
#
_cell.length_a   1.000
_cell.length_b   1.000
_cell.length_c   1.000
_cell.angle_alpha   90.00
_cell.angle_beta   90.00
_cell.angle_gamma   90.00
#
_symmetry.space_group_name_H-M   'P 1'
#
loop_
_entity.id
_entity.type
_entity.pdbx_description
1 polymer ?
#
loop_
_entity_poly.entity_id
_entity_poly.type
_entity_poly.pdbx_seq_one_letter_code
_entity_poly.pdbx_strand_id
1 'polypeptide(L)'
;MVQGKCNTFLPDDWTFNRLVYAVESLTNAGFYVLLDNQFRHDNTVLERTSNWVQSWVKLITAISADGVAQARTMVDILNEPDWMNLRWEASDGKPGAGDLYLQAMDALYSVNPGLLFFIEDRQVSDSLAKCLDAKLVSMAFPYSAVGSSIAAVDYLVAWSPFSVSGLSDPTTFFRELFGKPYLDRTIMAPRINPPSVTGTTANSTGEALWTSLDTGFGYLSQQGFCYDDFCRVFPIAMAESGSNFTTAADLHMMFDLSSYMSNSGSASTGNHAIIGSWFWATWPPNRPIVGGIQTDDADEIQWGKINYLAELGLTPCRPVSTVLPRGLNLRQTLAPQQT
;
A
#
# COMPACT_ATOMS: atom_id res chain seq x y z
N MET A 1 -38.61 4.40 5.17
CA MET A 1 -38.19 2.99 5.33
C MET A 1 -39.42 2.11 5.27
N VAL A 2 -39.45 1.13 4.35
CA VAL A 2 -40.50 0.09 4.34
C VAL A 2 -40.08 -0.96 5.37
N GLN A 3 -40.97 -1.29 6.31
CA GLN A 3 -40.71 -2.31 7.32
C GLN A 3 -40.26 -3.62 6.65
N GLY A 4 -39.10 -4.15 7.03
CA GLY A 4 -38.54 -5.40 6.50
C GLY A 4 -37.67 -5.28 5.25
N LYS A 5 -37.37 -4.08 4.73
CA LYS A 5 -36.37 -3.89 3.66
C LYS A 5 -35.25 -2.95 4.13
N CYS A 6 -34.05 -3.51 4.29
CA CYS A 6 -32.81 -2.73 4.46
C CYS A 6 -32.30 -2.24 3.10
N ASN A 7 -31.54 -1.14 3.10
CA ASN A 7 -30.78 -0.66 1.92
C ASN A 7 -31.60 -0.30 0.68
N THR A 8 -32.88 0.08 0.83
CA THR A 8 -33.71 0.54 -0.31
C THR A 8 -33.25 1.87 -0.91
N PHE A 9 -32.29 2.54 -0.28
CA PHE A 9 -31.66 3.75 -0.79
C PHE A 9 -30.47 3.44 -1.72
N LEU A 10 -29.94 2.21 -1.70
CA LEU A 10 -28.90 1.82 -2.64
C LEU A 10 -29.52 1.68 -4.04
N PRO A 11 -28.82 2.13 -5.10
CA PRO A 11 -29.21 1.80 -6.46
C PRO A 11 -29.44 0.29 -6.60
N ASP A 12 -30.63 -0.10 -7.05
CA ASP A 12 -31.03 -1.50 -7.18
C ASP A 12 -30.60 -2.11 -8.53
N ASP A 13 -29.82 -1.36 -9.31
CA ASP A 13 -29.37 -1.71 -10.65
C ASP A 13 -27.97 -2.37 -10.66
N TRP A 14 -26.97 -1.76 -11.30
CA TRP A 14 -25.67 -2.36 -11.59
C TRP A 14 -24.66 -2.11 -10.46
N THR A 15 -23.74 -3.05 -10.24
CA THR A 15 -22.62 -2.92 -9.29
C THR A 15 -21.85 -1.61 -9.45
N PHE A 16 -21.71 -1.12 -10.68
CA PHE A 16 -21.10 0.16 -10.99
C PHE A 16 -21.78 1.33 -10.25
N ASN A 17 -23.11 1.45 -10.34
CA ASN A 17 -23.85 2.56 -9.71
C ASN A 17 -23.85 2.45 -8.19
N ARG A 18 -23.84 1.22 -7.65
CA ARG A 18 -23.65 1.00 -6.21
C ARG A 18 -22.29 1.45 -5.72
N LEU A 19 -21.23 1.20 -6.49
CA LEU A 19 -19.89 1.68 -6.16
C LEU A 19 -19.84 3.21 -6.19
N VAL A 20 -20.35 3.86 -7.24
CA VAL A 20 -20.43 5.32 -7.34
C VAL A 20 -21.18 5.90 -6.12
N TYR A 21 -22.37 5.36 -5.83
CA TYR A 21 -23.15 5.78 -4.65
C TYR A 21 -22.38 5.60 -3.33
N ALA A 22 -21.66 4.49 -3.17
CA ALA A 22 -20.88 4.24 -1.95
C ALA A 22 -19.74 5.26 -1.78
N VAL A 23 -19.04 5.58 -2.87
CA VAL A 23 -17.98 6.61 -2.87
C VAL A 23 -18.58 7.96 -2.50
N GLU A 24 -19.64 8.39 -3.19
CA GLU A 24 -20.32 9.66 -2.92
C GLU A 24 -20.80 9.74 -1.47
N SER A 25 -21.39 8.66 -0.95
CA SER A 25 -21.88 8.61 0.44
C SER A 25 -20.74 8.76 1.45
N LEU A 26 -19.62 8.07 1.24
CA LEU A 26 -18.45 8.15 2.13
C LEU A 26 -17.78 9.52 2.06
N THR A 27 -17.59 10.08 0.87
CA THR A 27 -16.92 11.38 0.71
C THR A 27 -17.76 12.52 1.28
N ASN A 28 -19.08 12.49 1.07
CA ASN A 28 -20.01 13.44 1.69
C ASN A 28 -20.11 13.27 3.22
N ALA A 29 -19.83 12.07 3.75
CA ALA A 29 -19.74 11.83 5.19
C ALA A 29 -18.40 12.26 5.82
N GLY A 30 -17.46 12.79 5.04
CA GLY A 30 -16.19 13.29 5.57
C GLY A 30 -14.95 12.49 5.17
N PHE A 31 -15.11 11.31 4.56
CA PHE A 31 -14.00 10.41 4.28
C PHE A 31 -13.25 10.76 2.99
N TYR A 32 -11.98 10.38 2.93
CA TYR A 32 -11.27 10.18 1.67
C TYR A 32 -11.45 8.72 1.24
N VAL A 33 -11.52 8.48 -0.08
CA VAL A 33 -11.76 7.14 -0.63
C VAL A 33 -10.67 6.82 -1.63
N LEU A 34 -9.91 5.75 -1.38
CA LEU A 34 -8.98 5.16 -2.34
C LEU A 34 -9.75 4.07 -3.11
N LEU A 35 -9.84 4.22 -4.43
CA LEU A 35 -10.33 3.17 -5.31
C LEU A 35 -9.16 2.27 -5.70
N ASP A 36 -9.27 1.00 -5.39
CA ASP A 36 -8.23 0.01 -5.61
C ASP A 36 -8.74 -1.04 -6.63
N ASN A 37 -7.96 -1.23 -7.70
CA ASN A 37 -8.16 -2.32 -8.63
C ASN A 37 -7.38 -3.57 -8.20
N GLN A 38 -8.08 -4.43 -7.45
CA GLN A 38 -7.62 -5.73 -6.99
C GLN A 38 -7.41 -6.71 -8.16
N PHE A 39 -6.17 -6.81 -8.63
CA PHE A 39 -5.74 -7.61 -9.79
C PHE A 39 -6.12 -9.09 -9.74
N ARG A 40 -6.21 -9.68 -8.54
CA ARG A 40 -6.67 -11.06 -8.37
C ARG A 40 -8.09 -11.29 -8.91
N HIS A 41 -8.87 -10.22 -9.07
CA HIS A 41 -10.26 -10.25 -9.49
C HIS A 41 -10.51 -9.56 -10.85
N ASP A 42 -9.56 -8.79 -11.37
CA ASP A 42 -9.68 -8.09 -12.65
C ASP A 42 -8.49 -8.38 -13.59
N ASN A 43 -8.70 -9.33 -14.51
CA ASN A 43 -7.72 -9.65 -15.56
C ASN A 43 -7.86 -8.74 -16.80
N THR A 44 -8.83 -7.81 -16.84
CA THR A 44 -9.08 -7.00 -18.05
C THR A 44 -7.89 -6.13 -18.42
N VAL A 45 -7.09 -5.74 -17.43
CA VAL A 45 -5.83 -5.02 -17.60
C VAL A 45 -4.84 -5.75 -18.53
N LEU A 46 -4.79 -7.09 -18.49
CA LEU A 46 -3.91 -7.90 -19.33
C LEU A 46 -4.59 -8.32 -20.63
N GLU A 47 -5.87 -8.66 -20.57
CA GLU A 47 -6.59 -9.19 -21.73
C GLU A 47 -7.00 -8.10 -22.72
N ARG A 48 -7.40 -6.94 -22.20
CA ARG A 48 -8.03 -5.84 -22.95
C ARG A 48 -7.69 -4.50 -22.29
N THR A 49 -6.40 -4.17 -22.23
CA THR A 49 -5.86 -2.96 -21.56
C THR A 49 -6.63 -1.68 -21.91
N SER A 50 -6.99 -1.48 -23.18
CA SER A 50 -7.77 -0.30 -23.58
C SER A 50 -9.16 -0.26 -22.94
N ASN A 51 -9.87 -1.38 -22.85
CA ASN A 51 -11.16 -1.46 -22.17
C ASN A 51 -11.03 -1.24 -20.66
N TRP A 52 -9.94 -1.72 -20.06
CA TRP A 52 -9.61 -1.49 -18.66
C TRP A 52 -9.41 0.01 -18.38
N VAL A 53 -8.58 0.71 -19.16
CA VAL A 53 -8.41 2.17 -19.06
C VAL A 53 -9.74 2.91 -19.27
N GLN A 54 -10.54 2.52 -20.27
CA GLN A 54 -11.86 3.15 -20.50
C GLN A 54 -12.85 2.90 -19.34
N SER A 55 -12.74 1.76 -18.66
CA SER A 55 -13.57 1.46 -17.49
C SER A 55 -13.19 2.36 -16.30
N TRP A 56 -11.90 2.60 -16.10
CA TRP A 56 -11.39 3.58 -15.15
C TRP A 56 -11.87 5.00 -15.47
N VAL A 57 -11.72 5.45 -16.73
CA VAL A 57 -12.21 6.76 -17.20
C VAL A 57 -13.71 6.91 -16.93
N LYS A 58 -14.51 5.88 -17.26
CA LYS A 58 -15.95 5.89 -17.00
C LYS A 58 -16.27 6.02 -15.51
N LEU A 59 -15.59 5.24 -14.65
CA LEU A 59 -15.80 5.28 -13.20
C LEU A 59 -15.45 6.65 -12.62
N ILE A 60 -14.26 7.17 -12.92
CA ILE A 60 -13.80 8.47 -12.43
C ILE A 60 -14.66 9.61 -12.98
N THR A 61 -15.15 9.53 -14.21
CA THR A 61 -16.09 10.53 -14.77
C THR A 61 -17.39 10.55 -13.97
N ALA A 62 -17.94 9.38 -13.63
CA ALA A 62 -19.17 9.30 -12.85
C ALA A 62 -18.99 9.86 -11.43
N ILE A 63 -17.91 9.47 -10.74
CA ILE A 63 -17.60 9.96 -9.38
C ILE A 63 -17.30 11.47 -9.40
N SER A 64 -16.60 11.96 -10.43
CA SER A 64 -16.24 13.37 -10.54
C SER A 64 -17.42 14.29 -10.89
N ALA A 65 -18.61 13.73 -11.16
CA ALA A 65 -19.84 14.51 -11.30
C ALA A 65 -20.30 15.10 -9.95
N ASP A 66 -19.92 14.49 -8.83
CA ASP A 66 -20.08 15.05 -7.48
C ASP A 66 -18.79 15.77 -7.06
N GLY A 67 -18.87 17.09 -6.82
CA GLY A 67 -17.69 17.90 -6.52
C GLY A 67 -16.99 17.53 -5.20
N VAL A 68 -17.72 16.97 -4.22
CA VAL A 68 -17.13 16.52 -2.95
C VAL A 68 -16.36 15.22 -3.16
N ALA A 69 -16.94 14.27 -3.88
CA ALA A 69 -16.29 13.02 -4.25
C ALA A 69 -15.07 13.27 -5.15
N GLN A 70 -15.20 14.13 -6.17
CA GLN A 70 -14.09 14.54 -7.05
C GLN A 70 -12.84 14.96 -6.27
N ALA A 71 -13.00 15.74 -5.19
CA ALA A 71 -11.90 16.29 -4.40
C ALA A 71 -11.34 15.31 -3.34
N ARG A 72 -11.99 14.17 -3.11
CA ARG A 72 -11.68 13.22 -2.03
C ARG A 72 -11.43 11.79 -2.48
N THR A 73 -11.52 11.55 -3.79
CA THR A 73 -11.18 10.27 -4.39
C THR A 73 -9.72 10.22 -4.79
N MET A 74 -9.11 9.07 -4.54
CA MET A 74 -7.76 8.71 -4.94
C MET A 74 -7.83 7.38 -5.69
N VAL A 75 -6.79 7.01 -6.43
CA VAL A 75 -6.76 5.74 -7.17
C VAL A 75 -5.47 4.98 -6.90
N ASP A 76 -5.62 3.70 -6.58
CA ASP A 76 -4.61 2.67 -6.73
C ASP A 76 -4.96 1.85 -7.97
N ILE A 77 -4.17 2.06 -9.02
CA ILE A 77 -4.48 1.60 -10.37
C ILE A 77 -4.17 0.10 -10.52
N LEU A 78 -3.12 -0.38 -9.86
CA LEU A 78 -2.59 -1.73 -9.99
C LEU A 78 -2.20 -2.26 -8.60
N ASN A 79 -3.15 -2.81 -7.85
CA ASN A 79 -2.83 -3.46 -6.59
C ASN A 79 -2.06 -4.77 -6.82
N GLU A 80 -0.94 -4.96 -6.12
CA GLU A 80 -0.11 -6.18 -6.20
C GLU A 80 0.21 -6.63 -7.64
N PRO A 81 0.87 -5.78 -8.47
CA PRO A 81 1.13 -6.12 -9.87
C PRO A 81 1.92 -7.43 -10.03
N ASP A 82 2.69 -7.82 -9.01
CA ASP A 82 3.42 -9.08 -8.96
C ASP A 82 2.57 -10.34 -8.84
N TRP A 83 1.35 -10.23 -8.32
CA TRP A 83 0.43 -11.36 -8.26
C TRP A 83 0.18 -11.93 -9.67
N MET A 84 0.23 -11.06 -10.67
CA MET A 84 0.11 -11.42 -12.09
C MET A 84 1.46 -11.53 -12.80
N ASN A 85 2.57 -11.56 -12.06
CA ASN A 85 3.93 -11.55 -12.59
C ASN A 85 4.17 -10.39 -13.58
N LEU A 86 3.56 -9.23 -13.32
CA LEU A 86 3.94 -8.01 -14.05
C LEU A 86 5.32 -7.55 -13.59
N ARG A 87 6.04 -6.96 -14.54
CA ARG A 87 7.32 -6.29 -14.34
C ARG A 87 7.12 -4.82 -14.73
N TRP A 88 7.95 -3.91 -14.23
CA TRP A 88 7.98 -2.51 -14.66
C TRP A 88 8.06 -2.37 -16.18
N GLU A 89 8.84 -3.22 -16.83
CA GLU A 89 8.98 -3.32 -18.29
C GLU A 89 8.23 -4.52 -18.85
N ALA A 90 7.83 -4.46 -20.12
CA ALA A 90 7.15 -5.57 -20.79
C ALA A 90 7.97 -6.86 -20.78
N SER A 91 7.35 -7.98 -20.43
CA SER A 91 8.03 -9.28 -20.32
C SER A 91 7.05 -10.45 -20.45
N ASP A 92 7.51 -11.59 -20.97
CA ASP A 92 6.72 -12.81 -21.12
C ASP A 92 5.36 -12.61 -21.81
N GLY A 93 5.32 -11.70 -22.80
CA GLY A 93 4.11 -11.35 -23.55
C GLY A 93 3.10 -10.48 -22.78
N LYS A 94 3.46 -9.97 -21.60
CA LYS A 94 2.66 -9.03 -20.80
C LYS A 94 3.17 -7.59 -20.96
N PRO A 95 2.30 -6.59 -20.84
CA PRO A 95 2.72 -5.18 -20.80
C PRO A 95 3.56 -4.89 -19.56
N GLY A 96 4.35 -3.80 -19.59
CA GLY A 96 5.03 -3.30 -18.41
C GLY A 96 4.05 -2.61 -17.45
N ALA A 97 4.21 -2.80 -16.15
CA ALA A 97 3.45 -2.09 -15.12
C ALA A 97 3.63 -0.58 -15.23
N GLY A 98 4.84 -0.11 -15.59
CA GLY A 98 5.10 1.32 -15.84
C GLY A 98 4.21 1.87 -16.96
N ASP A 99 4.13 1.17 -18.09
CA ASP A 99 3.27 1.55 -19.22
C ASP A 99 1.78 1.55 -18.84
N LEU A 100 1.35 0.57 -18.04
CA LEU A 100 -0.03 0.46 -17.56
C LEU A 100 -0.40 1.62 -16.64
N TYR A 101 0.48 1.95 -15.67
CA TYR A 101 0.31 3.11 -14.81
C TYR A 101 0.20 4.39 -15.64
N LEU A 102 1.18 4.66 -16.51
CA LEU A 102 1.20 5.91 -17.29
C LEU A 102 -0.01 6.05 -18.21
N GLN A 103 -0.43 4.98 -18.90
CA GLN A 103 -1.63 5.00 -19.75
C GLN A 103 -2.90 5.33 -18.96
N ALA A 104 -3.08 4.71 -17.79
CA ALA A 104 -4.24 4.97 -16.95
C ALA A 104 -4.17 6.39 -16.33
N MET A 105 -3.02 6.81 -15.81
CA MET A 105 -2.82 8.14 -15.23
C MET A 105 -3.06 9.26 -16.24
N ASP A 106 -2.53 9.14 -17.46
CA ASP A 106 -2.77 10.12 -18.55
C ASP A 106 -4.27 10.28 -18.84
N ALA A 107 -4.98 9.15 -18.94
CA ALA A 107 -6.41 9.13 -19.23
C ALA A 107 -7.24 9.70 -18.06
N LEU A 108 -6.90 9.33 -16.83
CA LEU A 108 -7.61 9.75 -15.62
C LEU A 108 -7.36 11.21 -15.26
N TYR A 109 -6.13 11.71 -15.43
CA TYR A 109 -5.78 13.11 -15.17
C TYR A 109 -6.57 14.07 -16.05
N SER A 110 -6.87 13.68 -17.29
CA SER A 110 -7.70 14.47 -18.21
C SER A 110 -9.16 14.61 -17.74
N VAL A 111 -9.65 13.67 -16.92
CA VAL A 111 -11.00 13.67 -16.35
C VAL A 111 -11.02 14.42 -15.00
N ASN A 112 -10.05 14.13 -14.14
CA ASN A 112 -9.93 14.74 -12.82
C ASN A 112 -8.45 15.05 -12.50
N PRO A 113 -8.00 16.30 -12.76
CA PRO A 113 -6.63 16.73 -12.47
C PRO A 113 -6.27 16.79 -10.98
N GLY A 114 -7.26 16.63 -10.10
CA GLY A 114 -7.10 16.61 -8.64
C GLY A 114 -6.80 15.24 -8.05
N LEU A 115 -6.90 14.15 -8.83
CA LEU A 115 -6.64 12.79 -8.35
C LEU A 115 -5.23 12.65 -7.79
N LEU A 116 -5.11 11.85 -6.72
CA LEU A 116 -3.84 11.30 -6.26
C LEU A 116 -3.70 9.86 -6.77
N PHE A 117 -2.52 9.53 -7.26
CA PHE A 117 -2.19 8.25 -7.87
C PHE A 117 -1.26 7.47 -6.96
N PHE A 118 -1.76 6.35 -6.43
CA PHE A 118 -1.00 5.40 -5.64
C PHE A 118 -0.28 4.44 -6.58
N ILE A 119 1.02 4.31 -6.39
CA ILE A 119 1.90 3.43 -7.16
C ILE A 119 2.42 2.35 -6.22
N GLU A 120 1.86 1.15 -6.33
CA GLU A 120 2.41 -0.06 -5.73
C GLU A 120 3.51 -0.67 -6.60
N ASP A 121 4.38 -1.47 -5.98
CA ASP A 121 5.39 -2.31 -6.64
C ASP A 121 5.13 -3.80 -6.31
N ARG A 122 6.02 -4.64 -6.80
CA ARG A 122 6.02 -6.08 -6.68
C ARG A 122 6.36 -6.58 -5.27
N GLN A 123 5.55 -7.49 -4.73
CA GLN A 123 6.00 -8.42 -3.70
C GLN A 123 6.91 -9.51 -4.29
N VAL A 124 8.05 -9.76 -3.64
CA VAL A 124 8.88 -10.92 -3.98
C VAL A 124 8.19 -12.19 -3.45
N SER A 125 7.37 -12.84 -4.29
CA SER A 125 6.59 -14.04 -3.90
C SER A 125 7.45 -15.30 -3.63
N ASP A 126 6.88 -16.22 -2.84
CA ASP A 126 7.46 -17.31 -2.04
C ASP A 126 8.41 -18.35 -2.68
N SER A 127 8.52 -18.50 -4.00
CA SER A 127 9.27 -19.62 -4.58
C SER A 127 10.80 -19.43 -4.63
N LEU A 128 11.28 -18.20 -4.44
CA LEU A 128 12.73 -17.89 -4.32
C LEU A 128 13.17 -17.60 -2.87
N ALA A 129 12.21 -17.46 -1.96
CA ALA A 129 12.39 -16.86 -0.65
C ALA A 129 12.77 -17.86 0.46
N LYS A 130 13.20 -19.07 0.07
CA LYS A 130 13.91 -20.01 0.96
C LYS A 130 15.43 -19.84 0.91
N CYS A 131 15.94 -19.04 -0.02
CA CYS A 131 17.39 -18.81 -0.20
C CYS A 131 17.83 -17.35 0.06
N LEU A 132 16.91 -16.38 0.06
CA LEU A 132 17.16 -15.05 0.64
C LEU A 132 16.35 -14.82 1.88
N ASP A 133 17.05 -14.37 2.90
CA ASP A 133 16.54 -13.93 4.18
C ASP A 133 15.80 -12.57 4.13
N ALA A 134 15.09 -12.22 3.04
CA ALA A 134 14.31 -10.98 2.95
C ALA A 134 12.96 -11.16 2.25
N LYS A 135 11.86 -10.98 2.99
CA LYS A 135 10.47 -11.13 2.49
C LYS A 135 9.52 -10.01 2.96
N LEU A 136 10.01 -8.89 3.48
CA LEU A 136 9.15 -7.99 4.28
C LEU A 136 8.69 -6.72 3.57
N VAL A 137 9.32 -6.37 2.47
CA VAL A 137 9.08 -5.08 1.81
C VAL A 137 8.74 -5.34 0.35
N SER A 138 7.62 -4.78 -0.10
CA SER A 138 7.08 -4.93 -1.46
C SER A 138 7.46 -3.79 -2.41
N MET A 139 8.57 -3.11 -2.13
CA MET A 139 9.14 -2.08 -2.99
C MET A 139 10.65 -2.26 -2.96
N ALA A 140 11.28 -2.35 -4.13
CA ALA A 140 12.74 -2.30 -4.25
C ALA A 140 13.10 -1.53 -5.52
N PHE A 141 13.37 -0.24 -5.34
CA PHE A 141 13.81 0.63 -6.42
C PHE A 141 15.35 0.67 -6.42
N PRO A 142 16.03 0.20 -7.49
CA PRO A 142 17.48 0.30 -7.55
C PRO A 142 17.88 1.79 -7.58
N TYR A 143 18.72 2.17 -6.63
CA TYR A 143 19.31 3.50 -6.58
C TYR A 143 20.31 3.67 -7.74
N SER A 144 20.03 4.58 -8.66
CA SER A 144 20.92 5.00 -9.74
C SER A 144 21.22 6.49 -9.57
N ALA A 145 22.30 6.82 -8.86
CA ALA A 145 22.88 8.16 -8.93
C ALA A 145 23.80 8.25 -10.16
N VAL A 146 23.51 9.21 -11.04
CA VAL A 146 24.32 9.53 -12.22
C VAL A 146 25.59 10.26 -11.75
N GLY A 147 26.78 9.74 -12.09
CA GLY A 147 28.04 10.49 -12.02
C GLY A 147 29.22 9.85 -11.26
N SER A 148 29.00 8.79 -10.49
CA SER A 148 30.08 8.00 -9.91
C SER A 148 29.71 6.52 -9.93
N SER A 149 30.54 5.71 -10.58
CA SER A 149 30.42 4.26 -10.59
C SER A 149 30.35 3.69 -9.17
N ILE A 150 29.16 3.22 -8.80
CA ILE A 150 28.95 2.08 -7.90
C ILE A 150 28.09 1.14 -8.75
N ALA A 151 28.66 0.32 -9.63
CA ALA A 151 29.15 -1.01 -9.27
C ALA A 151 28.71 -1.45 -7.86
N ALA A 152 27.61 -2.20 -7.81
CA ALA A 152 27.07 -2.90 -6.66
C ALA A 152 26.44 -2.05 -5.54
N VAL A 153 25.15 -1.76 -5.69
CA VAL A 153 24.22 -2.18 -4.62
C VAL A 153 23.69 -3.57 -5.01
N ASP A 154 24.59 -4.56 -4.95
CA ASP A 154 24.20 -5.95 -4.73
C ASP A 154 23.79 -6.02 -3.25
N TYR A 155 22.50 -6.15 -2.93
CA TYR A 155 21.98 -6.95 -1.81
C TYR A 155 20.44 -6.95 -1.77
N LEU A 156 19.85 -7.99 -2.37
CA LEU A 156 18.82 -8.91 -1.81
C LEU A 156 18.16 -9.73 -2.94
N VAL A 157 18.99 -10.38 -3.76
CA VAL A 157 18.54 -11.39 -4.75
C VAL A 157 19.52 -12.57 -4.74
N ALA A 158 19.21 -13.63 -4.00
CA ALA A 158 19.76 -14.97 -4.16
C ALA A 158 18.91 -15.75 -5.15
N TRP A 159 19.59 -16.09 -6.22
CA TRP A 159 19.76 -17.46 -6.68
C TRP A 159 18.87 -18.55 -6.05
N SER A 160 17.94 -19.08 -6.87
CA SER A 160 17.46 -20.45 -6.79
C SER A 160 17.56 -21.10 -8.19
N PRO A 161 17.63 -22.45 -8.26
CA PRO A 161 17.78 -23.20 -9.51
C PRO A 161 16.51 -23.26 -10.38
N PHE A 162 15.44 -22.54 -10.02
CA PHE A 162 14.35 -22.17 -10.93
C PHE A 162 14.40 -20.64 -11.09
N SER A 163 14.67 -20.15 -12.29
CA SER A 163 14.82 -18.72 -12.58
C SER A 163 13.58 -17.90 -12.17
N VAL A 164 13.63 -17.20 -11.04
CA VAL A 164 12.85 -15.96 -10.86
C VAL A 164 13.81 -14.81 -11.13
N SER A 165 14.03 -14.56 -12.41
CA SER A 165 14.69 -13.36 -12.90
C SER A 165 13.72 -12.17 -12.83
N GLY A 166 14.26 -10.98 -12.56
CA GLY A 166 13.64 -9.71 -12.93
C GLY A 166 12.80 -9.01 -11.85
N LEU A 167 13.45 -8.47 -10.82
CA LEU A 167 13.15 -7.06 -10.52
C LEU A 167 13.55 -6.31 -11.79
N SER A 168 12.57 -5.79 -12.51
CA SER A 168 12.82 -4.96 -13.69
C SER A 168 13.07 -3.53 -13.25
N ASP A 169 13.85 -2.78 -14.02
CA ASP A 169 14.23 -1.42 -13.70
C ASP A 169 13.02 -0.46 -13.81
N PRO A 170 12.58 0.20 -12.72
CA PRO A 170 11.52 1.19 -12.76
C PRO A 170 11.99 2.54 -13.33
N THR A 171 13.27 2.70 -13.66
CA THR A 171 13.86 3.96 -14.13
C THR A 171 13.12 4.52 -15.34
N THR A 172 12.72 3.69 -16.31
CA THR A 172 11.96 4.14 -17.48
C THR A 172 10.63 4.79 -17.07
N PHE A 173 9.89 4.17 -16.15
CA PHE A 173 8.66 4.74 -15.61
C PHE A 173 8.88 6.10 -14.94
N PHE A 174 9.87 6.22 -14.04
CA PHE A 174 10.13 7.50 -13.37
C PHE A 174 10.62 8.59 -14.32
N ARG A 175 11.45 8.25 -15.30
CA ARG A 175 11.90 9.20 -16.34
C ARG A 175 10.72 9.79 -17.10
N GLU A 176 9.77 8.95 -17.50
CA GLU A 176 8.57 9.43 -18.16
C GLU A 176 7.68 10.23 -17.21
N LEU A 177 7.49 9.75 -15.97
CA LEU A 177 6.71 10.43 -14.94
C LEU A 177 7.21 11.86 -14.65
N PHE A 178 8.52 12.10 -14.72
CA PHE A 178 9.12 13.42 -14.52
C PHE A 178 8.64 14.46 -15.54
N GLY A 179 8.24 14.02 -16.73
CA GLY A 179 7.65 14.88 -17.76
C GLY A 179 6.13 15.07 -17.64
N LYS A 180 5.47 14.45 -16.66
CA LYS A 180 4.00 14.43 -16.56
C LYS A 180 3.46 15.55 -15.66
N PRO A 181 2.28 16.13 -15.99
CA PRO A 181 1.67 17.20 -15.19
C PRO A 181 1.13 16.73 -13.83
N TYR A 182 1.09 15.41 -13.61
CA TYR A 182 0.65 14.78 -12.36
C TYR A 182 1.79 14.22 -11.51
N LEU A 183 3.05 14.59 -11.80
CA LEU A 183 4.20 14.21 -10.96
C LEU A 183 3.94 14.55 -9.48
N ASP A 184 3.41 15.74 -9.20
CA ASP A 184 3.07 16.23 -7.85
C ASP A 184 1.86 15.54 -7.22
N ARG A 185 1.20 14.64 -7.95
CA ARG A 185 0.04 13.87 -7.52
C ARG A 185 0.34 12.39 -7.31
N THR A 186 1.61 11.99 -7.42
CA THR A 186 2.03 10.60 -7.33
C THR A 186 2.46 10.26 -5.90
N ILE A 187 1.92 9.19 -5.34
CA ILE A 187 2.19 8.66 -4.00
C ILE A 187 2.80 7.28 -4.16
N MET A 188 3.92 7.04 -3.47
CA MET A 188 4.52 5.71 -3.38
C MET A 188 3.79 4.91 -2.32
N ALA A 189 3.33 3.72 -2.69
CA ALA A 189 2.34 2.98 -1.93
C ALA A 189 2.85 1.58 -1.55
N PRO A 190 3.82 1.45 -0.63
CA PRO A 190 4.33 0.14 -0.22
C PRO A 190 3.28 -0.63 0.58
N ARG A 191 3.25 -1.95 0.39
CA ARG A 191 2.64 -2.91 1.33
C ARG A 191 3.69 -3.52 2.25
N ILE A 192 3.34 -3.66 3.52
CA ILE A 192 4.23 -4.24 4.53
C ILE A 192 3.48 -5.33 5.29
N ASN A 193 3.94 -6.57 5.15
CA ASN A 193 3.27 -7.75 5.66
C ASN A 193 4.03 -8.36 6.85
N PRO A 194 3.35 -8.74 7.93
CA PRO A 194 3.99 -9.36 9.09
C PRO A 194 4.39 -10.82 8.81
N PRO A 195 5.15 -11.45 9.73
CA PRO A 195 5.52 -12.86 9.64
C PRO A 195 4.38 -13.84 9.42
N SER A 196 3.20 -13.61 10.01
CA SER A 196 2.03 -14.48 9.78
C SER A 196 1.52 -14.49 8.34
N VAL A 197 1.79 -13.43 7.58
CA VAL A 197 1.42 -13.31 6.18
C VAL A 197 2.52 -13.82 5.25
N THR A 198 3.78 -13.46 5.53
CA THR A 198 4.94 -13.79 4.67
C THR A 198 5.54 -15.17 4.95
N GLY A 199 5.17 -15.77 6.08
CA GLY A 199 5.74 -17.03 6.57
C GLY A 199 7.22 -16.94 6.98
N THR A 200 7.78 -15.74 7.22
CA THR A 200 9.15 -15.58 7.71
C THR A 200 9.25 -14.59 8.86
N THR A 201 10.20 -14.82 9.75
CA THR A 201 10.61 -13.88 10.80
C THR A 201 11.93 -13.18 10.47
N ALA A 202 12.62 -13.57 9.40
CA ALA A 202 13.87 -12.97 8.99
C ALA A 202 13.70 -11.48 8.67
N ASN A 203 14.58 -10.64 9.20
CA ASN A 203 14.56 -9.18 9.07
C ASN A 203 13.24 -8.50 9.52
N SER A 204 12.38 -9.19 10.28
CA SER A 204 11.03 -8.69 10.61
C SER A 204 10.96 -7.71 11.77
N THR A 205 12.11 -7.42 12.40
CA THR A 205 12.20 -6.58 13.60
C THR A 205 13.50 -5.79 13.60
N GLY A 206 13.51 -4.69 14.36
CA GLY A 206 14.67 -3.86 14.67
C GLY A 206 15.38 -3.29 13.44
N GLU A 207 16.70 -3.14 13.56
CA GLU A 207 17.57 -2.56 12.53
C GLU A 207 17.46 -3.26 11.17
N ALA A 208 17.28 -4.58 11.16
CA ALA A 208 17.14 -5.36 9.94
C ALA A 208 15.85 -5.03 9.18
N LEU A 209 14.74 -4.83 9.90
CA LEU A 209 13.49 -4.36 9.31
C LEU A 209 13.67 -2.96 8.74
N TRP A 210 14.18 -2.03 9.54
CA TRP A 210 14.31 -0.62 9.13
C TRP A 210 15.25 -0.45 7.94
N THR A 211 16.35 -1.19 7.89
CA THR A 211 17.27 -1.20 6.73
C THR A 211 16.57 -1.71 5.47
N SER A 212 15.75 -2.76 5.60
CA SER A 212 14.96 -3.29 4.49
C SER A 212 13.95 -2.26 3.99
N LEU A 213 13.27 -1.55 4.90
CA LEU A 213 12.30 -0.50 4.55
C LEU A 213 12.96 0.72 3.91
N ASP A 214 14.09 1.17 4.45
CA ASP A 214 14.87 2.30 3.92
C ASP A 214 15.35 2.04 2.50
N THR A 215 15.92 0.85 2.26
CA THR A 215 16.41 0.42 0.95
C THR A 215 15.26 0.19 -0.02
N GLY A 216 14.14 -0.33 0.47
CA GLY A 216 13.00 -0.65 -0.38
C GLY A 216 12.25 0.58 -0.88
N PHE A 217 11.90 1.49 0.02
CA PHE A 217 11.14 2.70 -0.33
C PHE A 217 11.45 3.93 0.51
N GLY A 218 12.01 3.79 1.71
CA GLY A 218 12.15 4.89 2.66
C GLY A 218 12.89 6.08 2.07
N TYR A 219 13.96 5.80 1.32
CA TYR A 219 14.76 6.81 0.64
C TYR A 219 13.95 7.71 -0.31
N LEU A 220 12.83 7.23 -0.89
CA LEU A 220 11.98 8.03 -1.78
C LEU A 220 11.31 9.21 -1.07
N SER A 221 11.11 9.12 0.24
CA SER A 221 10.51 10.17 1.06
C SER A 221 11.50 11.23 1.58
N GLN A 222 12.80 10.96 1.48
CA GLN A 222 13.83 11.82 2.05
C GLN A 222 14.86 12.27 1.00
N GLN A 223 15.42 11.31 0.26
CA GLN A 223 16.40 11.54 -0.81
C GLN A 223 15.68 11.73 -2.16
N GLY A 224 14.62 10.97 -2.39
CA GLY A 224 13.86 10.96 -3.64
C GLY A 224 14.50 10.10 -4.73
N PHE A 225 13.92 10.18 -5.93
CA PHE A 225 14.49 9.64 -7.16
C PHE A 225 15.15 10.78 -7.95
N CYS A 226 16.34 10.56 -8.51
CA CYS A 226 17.07 11.58 -9.26
C CYS A 226 17.27 11.18 -10.72
N TYR A 227 17.01 12.11 -11.63
CA TYR A 227 17.18 11.95 -13.07
C TYR A 227 17.51 13.30 -13.72
N ASP A 228 18.55 13.34 -14.56
CA ASP A 228 19.03 14.55 -15.26
C ASP A 228 19.17 15.79 -14.34
N ASP A 229 19.92 15.65 -13.24
CA ASP A 229 20.14 16.66 -12.19
C ASP A 229 18.87 17.16 -11.45
N PHE A 230 17.71 16.58 -11.75
CA PHE A 230 16.47 16.84 -11.04
C PHE A 230 16.16 15.70 -10.09
N CYS A 231 15.93 16.01 -8.81
CA CYS A 231 15.56 15.03 -7.80
C CYS A 231 14.14 15.30 -7.30
N ARG A 232 13.35 14.24 -7.20
CA ARG A 232 11.96 14.29 -6.72
C ARG A 232 11.79 13.41 -5.49
N VAL A 233 11.41 14.04 -4.39
CA VAL A 233 10.89 13.35 -3.20
C VAL A 233 9.42 13.03 -3.42
N PHE A 234 9.02 11.82 -3.02
CA PHE A 234 7.64 11.35 -3.12
C PHE A 234 7.01 11.21 -1.73
N PRO A 235 5.74 11.60 -1.57
CA PRO A 235 4.98 11.21 -0.40
C PRO A 235 4.82 9.68 -0.39
N ILE A 236 4.86 9.11 0.82
CA ILE A 236 4.66 7.68 1.05
C ILE A 236 3.39 7.49 1.86
N ALA A 237 2.55 6.55 1.42
CA ALA A 237 1.40 6.07 2.17
C ALA A 237 1.41 4.55 2.15
N MET A 238 1.40 3.91 3.31
CA MET A 238 1.39 2.44 3.37
C MET A 238 0.06 1.93 2.80
N ALA A 239 0.10 1.31 1.62
CA ALA A 239 -1.06 0.90 0.85
C ALA A 239 -1.86 -0.20 1.55
N GLU A 240 -1.15 -1.08 2.25
CA GLU A 240 -1.76 -2.15 3.02
C GLU A 240 -0.79 -2.66 4.09
N SER A 241 -1.33 -2.92 5.28
CA SER A 241 -0.74 -3.80 6.28
C SER A 241 -1.84 -4.38 7.15
N GLY A 242 -1.63 -5.58 7.66
CA GLY A 242 -2.63 -6.31 8.44
C GLY A 242 -2.00 -7.45 9.20
N SER A 243 -2.56 -7.78 10.36
CA SER A 243 -2.15 -8.92 11.18
C SER A 243 -3.32 -9.41 12.03
N ASN A 244 -3.39 -10.72 12.27
CA ASN A 244 -4.30 -11.30 13.25
C ASN A 244 -4.02 -10.83 14.69
N PHE A 245 -2.87 -10.22 14.97
CA PHE A 245 -2.45 -9.78 16.31
C PHE A 245 -2.35 -10.92 17.34
N THR A 246 -2.08 -12.14 16.87
CA THR A 246 -2.07 -13.35 17.70
C THR A 246 -0.67 -13.91 17.97
N THR A 247 0.33 -13.59 17.15
CA THR A 247 1.69 -14.13 17.30
C THR A 247 2.63 -13.06 17.88
N ALA A 248 3.59 -13.48 18.70
CA ALA A 248 4.58 -12.56 19.25
C ALA A 248 5.45 -11.92 18.15
N ALA A 249 5.74 -12.66 17.07
CA ALA A 249 6.52 -12.17 15.94
C ALA A 249 5.82 -11.03 15.20
N ASP A 250 4.51 -11.17 14.95
CA ASP A 250 3.71 -10.09 14.39
C ASP A 250 3.71 -8.87 15.32
N LEU A 251 3.44 -9.06 16.62
CA LEU A 251 3.38 -7.94 17.56
C LEU A 251 4.71 -7.17 17.64
N HIS A 252 5.85 -7.86 17.63
CA HIS A 252 7.17 -7.22 17.56
C HIS A 252 7.35 -6.43 16.26
N MET A 253 7.07 -7.06 15.11
CA MET A 253 7.21 -6.43 13.81
C MET A 253 6.33 -5.18 13.69
N MET A 254 5.07 -5.25 14.16
CA MET A 254 4.14 -4.12 14.14
C MET A 254 4.64 -2.98 15.02
N PHE A 255 5.17 -3.26 16.21
CA PHE A 255 5.78 -2.25 17.08
C PHE A 255 6.99 -1.58 16.41
N ASP A 256 7.91 -2.35 15.83
CA ASP A 256 9.06 -1.79 15.13
C ASP A 256 8.66 -1.00 13.87
N LEU A 257 7.60 -1.44 13.18
CA LEU A 257 7.01 -0.71 12.06
C LEU A 257 6.41 0.62 12.51
N SER A 258 5.70 0.69 13.65
CA SER A 258 5.21 1.97 14.17
C SER A 258 6.34 2.93 14.56
N SER A 259 7.45 2.40 15.08
CA SER A 259 8.65 3.20 15.38
C SER A 259 9.26 3.76 14.09
N TYR A 260 9.33 2.95 13.04
CA TYR A 260 9.77 3.36 11.71
C TYR A 260 8.86 4.43 11.12
N MET A 261 7.54 4.18 11.01
CA MET A 261 6.60 5.13 10.42
C MET A 261 6.56 6.48 11.15
N SER A 262 6.77 6.47 12.47
CA SER A 262 6.87 7.70 13.28
C SER A 262 8.27 8.34 13.28
N ASN A 263 9.24 7.73 12.61
CA ASN A 263 10.64 8.14 12.55
C ASN A 263 11.20 8.40 13.97
N SER A 264 11.07 7.42 14.87
CA SER A 264 11.35 7.59 16.29
C SER A 264 12.36 6.59 16.86
N GLY A 265 13.09 7.01 17.90
CA GLY A 265 14.08 6.17 18.59
C GLY A 265 15.17 5.67 17.64
N SER A 266 15.52 4.38 17.75
CA SER A 266 16.50 3.73 16.87
C SER A 266 15.99 3.53 15.43
N ALA A 267 14.68 3.62 15.20
CA ALA A 267 14.11 3.57 13.87
C ALA A 267 14.26 4.90 13.11
N SER A 268 14.73 5.97 13.76
CA SER A 268 15.06 7.25 13.12
C SER A 268 16.39 7.19 12.36
N THR A 269 16.44 6.39 11.30
CA THR A 269 17.66 6.11 10.53
C THR A 269 18.17 7.32 9.73
N GLY A 270 17.33 8.34 9.51
CA GLY A 270 17.64 9.50 8.68
C GLY A 270 17.45 9.26 7.19
N ASN A 271 16.97 8.08 6.78
CA ASN A 271 16.76 7.71 5.38
C ASN A 271 15.32 7.85 4.92
N HIS A 272 14.37 8.16 5.81
CA HIS A 272 12.97 8.38 5.47
C HIS A 272 12.38 9.55 6.27
N ALA A 273 11.33 10.16 5.72
CA ALA A 273 10.49 11.12 6.43
C ALA A 273 9.38 10.38 7.20
N ILE A 274 8.69 11.08 8.11
CA ILE A 274 7.53 10.51 8.83
C ILE A 274 6.47 10.04 7.82
N ILE A 275 5.98 8.82 7.99
CA ILE A 275 4.93 8.20 7.17
C ILE A 275 3.63 8.22 7.96
N GLY A 276 2.86 9.30 7.81
CA GLY A 276 1.59 9.51 8.54
C GLY A 276 0.35 8.95 7.85
N SER A 277 0.47 8.35 6.67
CA SER A 277 -0.67 7.86 5.88
C SER A 277 -0.59 6.35 5.70
N TRP A 278 -1.70 5.65 5.92
CA TRP A 278 -1.78 4.20 5.83
C TRP A 278 -3.21 3.71 5.62
N PHE A 279 -3.34 2.50 5.10
CA PHE A 279 -4.59 1.74 5.02
C PHE A 279 -4.41 0.38 5.70
N TRP A 280 -5.38 0.00 6.53
CA TRP A 280 -5.35 -1.25 7.29
C TRP A 280 -6.13 -2.36 6.57
N ALA A 281 -5.51 -3.52 6.40
CA ALA A 281 -6.14 -4.74 5.96
C ALA A 281 -6.59 -5.62 7.14
N THR A 282 -7.88 -5.79 7.39
CA THR A 282 -9.02 -5.11 6.74
C THR A 282 -10.05 -4.69 7.80
N TRP A 283 -11.14 -4.05 7.38
CA TRP A 283 -12.29 -3.83 8.28
C TRP A 283 -12.99 -5.15 8.67
N PRO A 284 -13.53 -5.94 7.72
CA PRO A 284 -14.24 -7.18 8.04
C PRO A 284 -13.29 -8.29 8.55
N PRO A 285 -13.80 -9.24 9.35
CA PRO A 285 -12.99 -10.33 9.91
C PRO A 285 -12.57 -11.39 8.90
N ASN A 286 -13.18 -11.42 7.72
CA ASN A 286 -13.22 -12.54 6.77
C ASN A 286 -11.91 -12.79 5.98
N ARG A 287 -10.77 -12.34 6.48
CA ARG A 287 -9.44 -12.58 5.91
C ARG A 287 -8.68 -13.53 6.84
N PRO A 288 -8.60 -14.85 6.56
CA PRO A 288 -8.04 -15.82 7.51
C PRO A 288 -6.62 -15.50 8.02
N ILE A 289 -5.80 -14.83 7.21
CA ILE A 289 -4.38 -14.57 7.49
C ILE A 289 -4.19 -13.30 8.34
N VAL A 290 -4.95 -12.23 8.06
CA VAL A 290 -4.79 -10.91 8.72
C VAL A 290 -5.95 -10.54 9.65
N GLY A 291 -7.07 -11.24 9.53
CA GLY A 291 -8.33 -10.94 10.22
C GLY A 291 -8.88 -9.57 9.85
N GLY A 292 -9.69 -9.02 10.74
CA GLY A 292 -10.30 -7.69 10.61
C GLY A 292 -10.07 -6.80 11.82
N ILE A 293 -10.52 -5.55 11.70
CA ILE A 293 -10.81 -4.69 12.86
C ILE A 293 -12.07 -5.18 13.58
N GLN A 294 -13.06 -5.66 12.83
CA GLN A 294 -14.20 -6.37 13.39
C GLN A 294 -13.82 -7.80 13.78
N THR A 295 -14.50 -8.32 14.80
CA THR A 295 -14.54 -9.74 15.16
C THR A 295 -15.46 -10.53 14.22
N ASP A 296 -15.41 -11.86 14.31
CA ASP A 296 -16.20 -12.78 13.48
C ASP A 296 -17.73 -12.62 13.65
N ASP A 297 -18.19 -12.11 14.79
CA ASP A 297 -19.60 -11.80 15.04
C ASP A 297 -20.05 -10.47 14.40
N ALA A 298 -19.13 -9.71 13.81
CA ALA A 298 -19.32 -8.38 13.21
C ALA A 298 -19.83 -7.29 14.17
N ASP A 299 -19.99 -7.59 15.46
CA ASP A 299 -20.54 -6.71 16.48
C ASP A 299 -19.45 -6.14 17.40
N GLU A 300 -18.34 -6.87 17.60
CA GLU A 300 -17.22 -6.41 18.41
C GLU A 300 -16.04 -5.84 17.58
N ILE A 301 -15.18 -5.08 18.26
CA ILE A 301 -14.00 -4.43 17.70
C ILE A 301 -12.75 -4.98 18.38
N GLN A 302 -11.74 -5.30 17.57
CA GLN A 302 -10.40 -5.69 18.00
C GLN A 302 -9.63 -4.48 18.52
N TRP A 303 -9.91 -4.08 19.77
CA TRP A 303 -9.32 -2.88 20.39
C TRP A 303 -7.79 -2.89 20.45
N GLY A 304 -7.16 -4.07 20.52
CA GLY A 304 -5.70 -4.19 20.42
C GLY A 304 -5.15 -3.62 19.10
N LYS A 305 -5.84 -3.88 17.98
CA LYS A 305 -5.49 -3.30 16.67
C LYS A 305 -5.76 -1.80 16.64
N ILE A 306 -6.89 -1.35 17.19
CA ILE A 306 -7.20 0.10 17.25
C ILE A 306 -6.17 0.87 18.07
N ASN A 307 -5.68 0.31 19.18
CA ASN A 307 -4.63 0.92 19.98
C ASN A 307 -3.33 1.07 19.18
N TYR A 308 -2.95 0.03 18.44
CA TYR A 308 -1.81 0.11 17.52
C TYR A 308 -2.00 1.21 16.47
N LEU A 309 -3.17 1.27 15.83
CA LEU A 309 -3.47 2.30 14.83
C LEU A 309 -3.46 3.72 15.43
N ALA A 310 -3.82 3.87 16.71
CA ALA A 310 -3.71 5.15 17.43
C ALA A 310 -2.23 5.56 17.63
N GLU A 311 -1.32 4.62 17.82
CA GLU A 311 0.13 4.88 17.83
C GLU A 311 0.61 5.37 16.45
N LEU A 312 -0.04 4.94 15.36
CA LEU A 312 0.17 5.45 14.00
C LEU A 312 -0.60 6.75 13.69
N GLY A 313 -1.18 7.41 14.70
CA GLY A 313 -1.85 8.70 14.55
C GLY A 313 -3.36 8.62 14.30
N LEU A 314 -4.00 7.45 14.34
CA LEU A 314 -5.46 7.37 14.31
C LEU A 314 -6.03 8.18 15.47
N THR A 315 -6.91 9.13 15.16
CA THR A 315 -7.60 9.95 16.15
C THR A 315 -9.10 9.65 16.09
N PRO A 316 -9.61 8.68 16.86
CA PRO A 316 -11.03 8.33 16.81
C PRO A 316 -11.91 9.51 17.22
N CYS A 317 -13.11 9.60 16.63
CA CYS A 317 -14.08 10.67 16.92
C CYS A 317 -14.55 10.68 18.40
N ARG A 318 -14.29 9.62 19.17
CA ARG A 318 -14.46 9.56 20.62
C ARG A 318 -13.10 9.34 21.28
N PRO A 319 -12.77 10.03 22.38
CA PRO A 319 -11.50 9.85 23.06
C PRO A 319 -11.30 8.38 23.47
N VAL A 320 -10.18 7.80 23.04
CA VAL A 320 -9.79 6.41 23.32
C VAL A 320 -9.80 6.12 24.83
N SER A 321 -9.48 7.12 25.65
CA SER A 321 -9.48 7.04 27.12
C SER A 321 -10.85 6.76 27.76
N THR A 322 -11.95 6.96 27.03
CA THR A 322 -13.31 6.71 27.55
C THR A 322 -13.85 5.33 27.23
N VAL A 323 -13.18 4.57 26.36
CA VAL A 323 -13.71 3.32 25.80
C VAL A 323 -12.88 2.08 26.17
N LEU A 324 -11.63 2.23 26.59
CA LEU A 324 -10.78 1.06 26.85
C LEU A 324 -10.99 0.46 28.26
N PRO A 325 -11.41 -0.82 28.37
CA PRO A 325 -10.94 -1.68 29.45
C PRO A 325 -9.40 -1.72 29.37
N ARG A 326 -8.70 -2.07 30.47
CA ARG A 326 -7.22 -2.21 30.51
C ARG A 326 -6.70 -3.32 29.56
N GLY A 327 -6.80 -3.11 28.25
CA GLY A 327 -6.42 -4.04 27.19
C GLY A 327 -5.06 -3.66 26.59
N LEU A 328 -4.21 -4.68 26.44
CA LEU A 328 -2.86 -4.68 25.86
C LEU A 328 -2.23 -3.30 25.62
N ASN A 329 -1.42 -2.87 26.60
CA ASN A 329 -0.34 -1.94 26.29
C ASN A 329 0.75 -2.78 25.62
N LEU A 330 0.98 -2.60 24.31
CA LEU A 330 1.99 -3.34 23.55
C LEU A 330 3.36 -3.27 24.23
N ARG A 331 3.73 -2.10 24.75
CA ARG A 331 4.98 -1.93 25.50
C ARG A 331 5.05 -2.75 26.78
N GLN A 332 3.92 -3.00 27.45
CA GLN A 332 3.88 -3.89 28.62
C GLN A 332 3.92 -5.36 28.23
N THR A 333 3.35 -5.71 27.08
CA THR A 333 3.28 -7.10 26.60
C THR A 333 4.65 -7.57 26.08
N LEU A 334 5.43 -6.64 25.52
CA LEU A 334 6.75 -6.89 24.94
C LEU A 334 7.92 -6.57 25.89
N ALA A 335 7.65 -6.07 27.10
CA ALA A 335 8.70 -5.86 28.08
C ALA A 335 9.36 -7.22 28.39
N PRO A 336 10.70 -7.32 28.36
CA PRO A 336 11.38 -8.54 28.77
C PRO A 336 10.88 -8.88 30.16
N GLN A 337 10.28 -10.07 30.33
CA GLN A 337 10.01 -10.57 31.67
C GLN A 337 11.36 -10.60 32.37
N GLN A 338 11.56 -9.71 33.34
CA GLN A 338 12.77 -9.70 34.15
C GLN A 338 12.80 -11.05 34.89
N THR A 339 13.60 -11.98 34.40
CA THR A 339 13.93 -13.25 35.05
C THR A 339 15.12 -13.07 35.97
#